data_AF-A0A1Z9X5K0-F1
#
_entry.id   AF-A0A1Z9X5K0-F1
#
_cell.length_a   1.000
_cell.length_b   1.000
_cell.length_c   1.000
_cell.angle_alpha   90.00
_cell.angle_beta   90.00
_cell.angle_gamma   90.00
#
_symmetry.space_group_name_H-M   'P 1'
#
loop_
_entity.id
_entity.type
_entity.pdbx_description
1 polymer ?
#
loop_
_entity_poly.entity_id
_entity_poly.type
_entity_poly.pdbx_seq_one_letter_code
_entity_poly.pdbx_strand_id
1 'polypeptide(L)'
;MQSRYKQLKEKLPISRLSDDVLLALRVLYDDPLDIVDLKQDIDDLTLYPERLQDSYRKEWETYVLKALAEDLKRDEALSANEFIENIMQRVEEVGQNNTAYAAYLPLVAQAKTINESGNTLVFPSPFRQQLMAFLLPVSTVE
;
A
#
# COMPACT_ATOMS: atom_id res chain seq x y z
N MET A 1 6.53 32.91 -3.13
CA MET A 1 5.78 31.88 -3.90
C MET A 1 6.22 30.51 -3.39
N GLN A 2 5.32 29.70 -2.82
CA GLN A 2 5.65 28.33 -2.46
C GLN A 2 5.84 27.50 -3.74
N SER A 3 6.88 26.67 -3.80
CA SER A 3 7.10 25.73 -4.92
C SER A 3 5.84 24.89 -5.18
N ARG A 4 5.47 24.67 -6.46
CA ARG A 4 4.30 23.86 -6.86
C ARG A 4 4.28 22.50 -6.16
N TYR A 5 5.45 21.88 -6.00
CA TYR A 5 5.61 20.63 -5.28
C TYR A 5 5.27 20.71 -3.79
N LYS A 6 5.59 21.83 -3.13
CA LYS A 6 5.23 22.06 -1.73
C LYS A 6 3.71 22.18 -1.57
N GLN A 7 3.06 22.88 -2.49
CA GLN A 7 1.60 23.00 -2.51
C GLN A 7 0.92 21.64 -2.75
N LEU A 8 1.46 20.81 -3.65
CA LEU A 8 0.98 19.45 -3.87
C LEU A 8 1.07 18.62 -2.59
N LYS A 9 2.22 18.62 -1.90
CA LYS A 9 2.39 17.88 -0.63
C LYS A 9 1.46 18.36 0.48
N GLU A 10 1.19 19.66 0.54
CA GLU A 10 0.30 20.24 1.56
C GLU A 10 -1.17 19.90 1.27
N LYS A 11 -1.58 19.90 0.00
CA LYS A 11 -2.98 19.69 -0.42
C LYS A 11 -3.34 18.22 -0.65
N LEU A 12 -2.38 17.39 -1.03
CA LEU A 12 -2.56 15.96 -1.26
C LEU A 12 -1.59 15.16 -0.36
N PRO A 13 -1.93 14.99 0.93
CA PRO A 13 -1.12 14.24 1.87
C PRO A 13 -1.26 12.73 1.59
N ILE A 14 -0.39 12.18 0.73
CA ILE A 14 -0.41 10.77 0.29
C ILE A 14 -0.50 9.79 1.47
N SER A 15 0.19 10.06 2.59
CA SER A 15 0.19 9.20 3.76
C SER A 15 -1.17 9.07 4.47
N ARG A 16 -2.10 10.00 4.20
CA ARG A 16 -3.46 10.00 4.77
C ARG A 16 -4.51 9.40 3.83
N LEU A 17 -4.10 8.99 2.63
CA LEU A 17 -5.01 8.34 1.70
C LEU A 17 -5.41 6.96 2.24
N SER A 18 -6.64 6.55 1.92
CA SER A 18 -7.07 5.17 2.12
C SER A 18 -6.26 4.23 1.22
N ASP A 19 -6.17 2.97 1.63
CA ASP A 19 -5.42 1.96 0.87
C ASP A 19 -5.97 1.79 -0.55
N ASP A 20 -7.30 1.91 -0.73
CA ASP A 20 -7.96 1.85 -2.03
C ASP A 20 -7.52 2.98 -2.97
N VAL A 21 -7.47 4.21 -2.46
CA VAL A 21 -7.05 5.38 -3.26
C VAL A 21 -5.54 5.32 -3.54
N LEU A 22 -4.75 4.86 -2.56
CA LEU A 22 -3.31 4.65 -2.74
C LEU A 22 -3.05 3.57 -3.80
N LEU A 23 -3.81 2.47 -3.79
CA LEU A 23 -3.75 1.42 -4.80
C LEU A 23 -4.11 1.97 -6.18
N ALA A 24 -5.18 2.75 -6.30
CA ALA A 24 -5.56 3.36 -7.56
C ALA A 24 -4.45 4.26 -8.13
N LEU A 25 -3.80 5.06 -7.28
CA LEU A 25 -2.61 5.85 -7.67
C LEU A 25 -1.43 4.96 -8.07
N ARG A 26 -1.19 3.86 -7.35
CA ARG A 26 -0.11 2.93 -7.66
C ARG A 26 -0.34 2.20 -8.99
N VAL A 27 -1.60 1.88 -9.32
CA VAL A 27 -2.01 1.33 -10.63
C VAL A 27 -1.92 2.39 -11.73
N LEU A 28 -2.34 3.63 -11.46
CA LEU A 28 -2.27 4.73 -12.43
C LEU A 28 -0.84 4.97 -12.93
N TYR A 29 0.13 4.85 -12.02
CA TYR A 29 1.55 5.03 -12.29
C TYR A 29 2.30 3.71 -12.43
N ASP A 30 1.61 2.59 -12.57
CA ASP A 30 2.28 1.30 -12.69
C ASP A 30 3.07 1.24 -14.00
N ASP A 31 4.36 0.95 -13.87
CA ASP A 31 5.26 0.75 -15.01
C ASP A 31 5.62 -0.74 -15.07
N PRO A 32 5.20 -1.47 -16.11
CA PRO A 32 5.52 -2.89 -16.27
C PRO A 32 7.03 -3.19 -16.35
N LEU A 33 7.87 -2.18 -16.55
CA LEU A 33 9.33 -2.29 -16.64
C LEU A 33 10.05 -1.88 -15.34
N ASP A 34 9.32 -1.49 -14.29
CA ASP A 34 9.93 -1.12 -13.01
C ASP A 34 10.40 -2.34 -12.21
N ILE A 35 11.38 -2.13 -11.34
CA ILE A 35 11.96 -3.15 -10.47
C ILE A 35 10.95 -3.62 -9.40
N VAL A 36 9.97 -2.77 -9.06
CA VAL A 36 8.92 -3.07 -8.08
C VAL A 36 7.64 -3.48 -8.81
N ASP A 37 7.36 -4.78 -8.86
CA ASP A 37 6.18 -5.34 -9.49
C ASP A 37 4.97 -5.27 -8.53
N LEU A 38 4.03 -4.34 -8.83
CA LEU A 38 2.79 -4.22 -8.06
C LEU A 38 2.02 -5.55 -8.03
N LYS A 39 2.02 -6.31 -9.13
CA LYS A 39 1.33 -7.59 -9.17
C LYS A 39 1.92 -8.56 -8.14
N GLN A 40 3.24 -8.60 -8.02
CA GLN A 40 3.91 -9.44 -7.03
C GLN A 40 3.53 -9.01 -5.61
N ASP A 41 3.50 -7.71 -5.32
CA ASP A 41 3.06 -7.22 -4.00
C ASP A 41 1.63 -7.68 -3.68
N ILE A 42 0.73 -7.60 -4.66
CA ILE A 42 -0.67 -8.02 -4.51
C ILE A 42 -0.80 -9.54 -4.34
N ASP A 43 -0.03 -10.34 -5.10
CA ASP A 43 0.00 -11.79 -4.95
C ASP A 43 0.50 -12.19 -3.55
N ASP A 44 1.57 -11.52 -3.07
CA ASP A 44 2.15 -11.77 -1.74
C ASP A 44 1.16 -11.49 -0.61
N LEU A 45 0.27 -10.49 -0.74
CA LEU A 45 -0.76 -10.17 0.25
C LEU A 45 -1.76 -11.31 0.48
N THR A 46 -1.90 -12.25 -0.46
CA THR A 46 -2.75 -13.42 -0.28
C THR A 46 -2.16 -14.42 0.73
N LEU A 47 -0.84 -14.42 0.90
CA LEU A 47 -0.12 -15.30 1.81
C LEU A 47 0.34 -14.57 3.08
N TYR A 48 0.69 -13.29 2.96
CA TYR A 48 1.27 -12.46 4.01
C TYR A 48 0.52 -11.11 4.11
N PRO A 49 -0.75 -11.13 4.56
CA PRO A 49 -1.59 -9.93 4.60
C PRO A 49 -1.00 -8.82 5.47
N GLU A 50 -0.22 -9.14 6.51
CA GLU A 50 0.45 -8.20 7.41
C GLU A 50 1.39 -7.25 6.67
N ARG A 51 1.98 -7.70 5.54
CA ARG A 51 2.91 -6.88 4.73
C ARG A 51 2.26 -5.63 4.17
N LEU A 52 0.92 -5.61 4.05
CA LEU A 52 0.18 -4.41 3.67
C LEU A 52 0.53 -3.23 4.57
N GLN A 53 0.52 -3.43 5.89
CA GLN A 53 0.79 -2.37 6.87
C GLN A 53 2.27 -2.29 7.25
N ASP A 54 2.98 -3.42 7.27
CA ASP A 54 4.37 -3.46 7.71
C ASP A 54 5.35 -2.83 6.71
N SER A 55 5.14 -3.04 5.40
CA SER A 55 6.06 -2.59 4.35
C SER A 55 5.39 -1.95 3.14
N TYR A 56 4.41 -2.63 2.53
CA TYR A 56 3.94 -2.28 1.18
C TYR A 56 3.27 -0.92 1.10
N ARG A 57 2.43 -0.56 2.07
CA ARG A 57 1.81 0.77 2.10
C ARG A 57 2.86 1.88 2.02
N LYS A 58 3.94 1.79 2.80
CA LYS A 58 5.01 2.79 2.81
C LYS A 58 5.82 2.81 1.51
N GLU A 59 6.04 1.64 0.92
CA GLU A 59 6.72 1.50 -0.37
C GLU A 59 5.88 2.13 -1.49
N TRP A 60 4.57 1.84 -1.53
CA TRP A 60 3.62 2.42 -2.48
C TRP A 60 3.52 3.94 -2.32
N GLU A 61 3.44 4.46 -1.10
CA GLU A 61 3.48 5.91 -0.85
C GLU A 61 4.74 6.55 -1.44
N THR A 62 5.90 5.92 -1.22
CA THR A 62 7.19 6.44 -1.71
C THR A 62 7.24 6.43 -3.23
N TYR A 63 6.76 5.36 -3.86
CA TYR A 63 6.65 5.24 -5.32
C TYR A 63 5.74 6.33 -5.89
N VAL A 64 4.51 6.41 -5.39
CA VAL A 64 3.50 7.38 -5.85
C VAL A 64 3.98 8.81 -5.69
N LEU A 65 4.66 9.15 -4.58
CA LEU A 65 5.24 10.48 -4.38
C LEU A 65 6.30 10.84 -5.41
N LYS A 66 7.12 9.88 -5.84
CA LYS A 66 8.13 10.08 -6.90
C LYS A 66 7.43 10.26 -8.25
N ALA A 67 6.51 9.37 -8.59
CA ALA A 67 5.76 9.41 -9.85
C ALA A 67 4.97 10.72 -10.01
N LEU A 68 4.26 11.17 -8.97
CA LEU A 68 3.56 12.45 -8.95
C LEU A 68 4.52 13.65 -9.13
N ALA A 69 5.71 13.58 -8.53
CA ALA A 69 6.70 14.65 -8.68
C ALA A 69 7.24 14.73 -10.11
N GLU A 70 7.38 13.59 -10.79
CA GLU A 70 7.79 13.53 -12.19
C GLU A 70 6.68 13.98 -13.13
N ASP A 71 5.44 13.57 -12.88
CA ASP A 71 4.27 13.98 -13.65
C ASP A 71 4.04 15.50 -13.57
N LEU A 72 4.14 16.07 -12.36
CA LEU A 72 4.05 17.51 -12.13
C LEU A 72 5.14 18.31 -12.87
N LYS A 73 6.32 17.72 -13.07
CA LYS A 73 7.42 18.35 -13.84
C LYS A 73 7.17 18.29 -15.34
N ARG A 74 6.46 17.28 -15.85
CA ARG A 74 6.13 17.17 -17.28
C ARG A 74 5.04 18.17 -17.65
N ASP A 75 4.04 18.35 -16.79
CA ASP A 75 2.97 19.33 -16.98
C ASP A 75 3.28 20.67 -16.31
N GLU A 76 4.20 21.43 -16.89
CA GLU A 76 4.56 22.77 -16.39
C GLU A 76 3.46 23.83 -16.57
N ALA A 77 2.54 23.60 -17.51
CA ALA A 77 1.48 24.55 -17.85
C ALA A 77 0.35 24.62 -16.81
N LEU A 78 0.12 23.55 -16.05
CA LEU A 78 -0.98 23.48 -15.08
C LEU A 78 -0.62 24.15 -13.75
N SER A 79 -1.55 24.89 -13.15
CA SER A 79 -1.43 25.26 -11.74
C SER A 79 -1.44 24.02 -10.84
N ALA A 80 -1.00 24.17 -9.59
CA ALA A 80 -1.02 23.05 -8.64
C ALA A 80 -2.45 22.52 -8.38
N ASN A 81 -3.47 23.38 -8.46
CA ASN A 81 -4.86 22.96 -8.27
C ASN A 81 -5.39 22.17 -9.47
N GLU A 82 -5.18 22.68 -10.67
CA GLU A 82 -5.61 22.00 -11.91
C GLU A 82 -4.92 20.65 -12.05
N PHE A 83 -3.64 20.56 -11.66
CA PHE A 83 -2.94 19.29 -11.60
C PHE A 83 -3.60 18.32 -10.60
N ILE A 84 -3.94 18.77 -9.39
CA ILE A 84 -4.61 17.92 -8.40
C ILE A 84 -5.98 17.45 -8.91
N GLU A 85 -6.78 18.33 -9.51
CA GLU A 85 -8.07 17.96 -10.12
C GLU A 85 -7.90 16.93 -11.23
N ASN A 86 -6.90 17.11 -12.09
CA ASN A 86 -6.57 16.14 -13.14
C ASN A 86 -6.20 14.76 -12.55
N ILE A 87 -5.37 14.72 -11.49
CA ILE A 87 -5.03 13.47 -10.81
C ILE A 87 -6.27 12.83 -10.19
N MET A 88 -7.14 13.60 -9.53
CA MET A 88 -8.38 13.06 -8.95
C MET A 88 -9.27 12.44 -10.02
N GLN A 89 -9.45 13.10 -11.16
CA GLN A 89 -10.21 12.55 -12.28
C GLN A 89 -9.60 11.24 -12.81
N ARG A 90 -8.28 11.20 -13.00
CA ARG A 90 -7.59 9.98 -13.48
C ARG A 90 -7.70 8.82 -12.48
N VAL A 91 -7.67 9.11 -11.19
CA VAL A 91 -7.88 8.11 -10.13
C VAL A 91 -9.33 7.57 -10.16
N GLU A 92 -10.32 8.43 -10.35
CA GLU A 92 -11.71 8.02 -10.52
C GLU A 92 -11.88 7.14 -11.78
N GLU A 93 -11.25 7.51 -12.90
CA GLU A 93 -11.25 6.73 -14.13
C GLU A 93 -10.61 5.35 -13.94
N VAL A 94 -9.51 5.25 -13.19
CA VAL A 94 -8.90 3.97 -12.79
C VAL A 94 -9.89 3.15 -11.96
N GLY A 95 -10.54 3.78 -10.98
CA GLY A 95 -11.52 3.12 -10.13
C GLY A 95 -12.69 2.50 -10.90
N GLN A 96 -13.12 3.13 -11.99
CA GLN A 96 -14.27 2.69 -12.78
C GLN A 96 -13.91 1.73 -13.92
N ASN A 97 -12.76 1.94 -14.56
CA ASN A 97 -12.48 1.35 -15.87
C ASN A 97 -11.22 0.47 -15.91
N ASN A 98 -10.38 0.46 -14.88
CA ASN A 98 -9.13 -0.30 -14.90
C ASN A 98 -9.33 -1.72 -14.36
N THR A 99 -9.05 -2.72 -15.21
CA THR A 99 -9.22 -4.14 -14.89
C THR A 99 -8.25 -4.65 -13.84
N ALA A 100 -7.01 -4.15 -13.82
CA ALA A 100 -6.02 -4.52 -12.82
C ALA A 100 -6.42 -3.98 -11.44
N TYR A 101 -6.83 -2.72 -11.35
CA TYR A 101 -7.37 -2.15 -10.12
C TYR A 101 -8.58 -2.95 -9.60
N ALA A 102 -9.55 -3.24 -10.48
CA ALA A 102 -10.73 -4.03 -10.11
C ALA A 102 -10.37 -5.45 -9.61
N ALA A 103 -9.30 -6.06 -10.14
CA ALA A 103 -8.80 -7.35 -9.69
C ALA A 103 -8.02 -7.28 -8.36
N TYR A 104 -7.25 -6.22 -8.14
CA TYR A 104 -6.39 -6.07 -6.96
C TYR A 104 -7.13 -5.57 -5.73
N LEU A 105 -8.11 -4.68 -5.92
CA LEU A 105 -8.90 -4.09 -4.84
C LEU A 105 -9.47 -5.11 -3.82
N PRO A 106 -10.14 -6.21 -4.23
CA PRO A 106 -10.65 -7.18 -3.26
C PRO A 106 -9.56 -7.88 -2.44
N LEU A 107 -8.36 -8.09 -3.02
CA LEU A 107 -7.24 -8.73 -2.33
C LEU A 107 -6.65 -7.82 -1.25
N VAL A 108 -6.49 -6.53 -1.57
CA VAL A 108 -6.05 -5.52 -0.59
C VAL A 108 -7.08 -5.34 0.52
N ALA A 109 -8.37 -5.28 0.18
CA ALA A 109 -9.45 -5.19 1.16
C ALA A 109 -9.50 -6.42 2.08
N GLN A 110 -9.25 -7.62 1.54
CA GLN A 110 -9.16 -8.84 2.33
C GLN A 110 -7.96 -8.81 3.28
N ALA A 111 -6.78 -8.46 2.79
CA ALA A 111 -5.57 -8.37 3.62
C ALA A 111 -5.74 -7.36 4.76
N LYS A 112 -6.33 -6.19 4.47
CA LYS A 112 -6.69 -5.19 5.47
C LYS A 112 -7.64 -5.75 6.52
N THR A 113 -8.71 -6.40 6.09
CA THR A 113 -9.71 -6.99 7.00
C THR A 113 -9.06 -8.03 7.91
N ILE A 114 -8.16 -8.87 7.40
CA ILE A 114 -7.42 -9.86 8.19
C ILE A 114 -6.55 -9.17 9.24
N ASN A 115 -5.82 -8.13 8.87
CA ASN A 115 -4.94 -7.39 9.78
C ASN A 115 -5.72 -6.63 10.87
N GLU A 116 -6.88 -6.08 10.54
CA GLU A 116 -7.74 -5.33 11.49
C GLU A 116 -8.58 -6.26 12.37
N SER A 117 -8.91 -7.46 11.87
CA SER A 117 -9.52 -8.48 12.69
C SER A 117 -8.48 -8.99 13.69
N GLY A 118 -8.68 -8.73 14.99
CA GLY A 118 -7.82 -9.22 16.08
C GLY A 118 -7.78 -10.75 16.25
N ASN A 119 -8.08 -11.50 15.20
CA ASN A 119 -8.12 -12.96 15.09
C ASN A 119 -6.88 -13.53 14.38
N THR A 120 -5.83 -12.74 14.19
CA THR A 120 -4.52 -13.27 13.80
C THR A 120 -4.06 -14.22 14.91
N LEU A 121 -4.15 -15.53 14.63
CA LEU A 121 -3.63 -16.58 15.50
C LEU A 121 -2.11 -16.38 15.60
N VAL A 122 -1.67 -15.66 16.64
CA VAL A 122 -0.24 -15.50 16.92
C VAL A 122 0.33 -16.88 17.15
N PHE A 123 1.20 -17.31 16.24
CA PHE A 123 1.88 -18.57 16.35
C PHE A 123 3.18 -18.40 17.17
N PRO A 124 3.53 -19.34 18.06
CA PRO A 124 2.81 -20.57 18.37
C PRO A 124 1.52 -20.27 19.16
N SER A 125 0.44 -20.97 18.80
CA SER A 125 -0.83 -20.89 19.53
C SER A 125 -0.64 -21.23 21.02
N PRO A 126 -1.51 -20.79 21.93
CA PRO A 126 -1.38 -21.08 23.36
C PRO A 126 -1.21 -22.58 23.67
N PHE A 127 -1.92 -23.44 22.92
CA PHE A 127 -1.76 -24.89 23.02
C PHE A 127 -0.36 -25.36 22.59
N ARG A 128 0.18 -24.80 21.49
CA ARG A 128 1.53 -25.11 21.04
C ARG A 128 2.60 -24.57 21.99
N GLN A 129 2.38 -23.42 22.64
CA GLN A 129 3.25 -22.92 23.70
C GLN A 129 3.28 -23.87 24.91
N GLN A 130 2.13 -24.39 25.32
CA GLN A 130 2.04 -25.40 26.37
C GLN A 130 2.78 -26.69 25.99
N LEU A 131 2.58 -27.19 24.76
CA LEU A 131 3.30 -28.37 24.27
C LEU A 131 4.82 -28.13 24.19
N MET A 132 5.25 -26.95 23.75
CA MET A 132 6.66 -26.59 23.71
C MET A 132 7.28 -26.53 25.11
N ALA A 133 6.55 -26.05 26.12
CA ALA A 133 7.01 -26.04 27.51
C ALA A 133 7.31 -27.45 28.06
N PHE A 134 6.56 -28.47 27.62
CA PHE A 134 6.83 -29.88 27.99
C PHE A 134 8.03 -30.49 27.26
N LEU A 135 8.40 -29.95 26.10
CA LEU A 135 9.48 -30.45 25.24
C LEU A 135 10.83 -29.79 25.54
N LEU A 136 10.86 -28.73 26.34
CA LEU A 136 12.12 -28.15 26.81
C LEU A 136 12.76 -29.13 27.80
N PRO A 137 13.99 -29.61 27.54
CA PRO A 137 14.70 -30.42 28.51
C PRO A 137 14.88 -29.58 29.77
N VAL A 138 14.52 -30.15 30.93
CA VAL A 138 14.83 -29.59 32.25
C VAL A 138 16.35 -29.52 32.37
N SER A 139 16.92 -28.47 31.82
CA SER A 139 18.32 -28.14 32.00
C SER A 139 18.39 -27.47 33.37
N THR A 140 18.52 -28.36 34.37
CA THR A 140 19.26 -28.17 35.63
C THR A 140 19.33 -26.75 36.18
N VAL A 141 18.64 -26.51 37.29
CA VAL A 141 19.16 -25.67 38.38
C VAL A 141 18.94 -26.43 39.69
N GLU A 142 20.00 -26.43 40.48
CA GLU A 142 20.35 -27.24 41.66
C GLU A 142 19.26 -27.43 42.75
#